data_AF-W8GSX5-F1
#
_entry.id   AF-W8GSX5-F1
#
_cell.length_a   1.000
_cell.length_b   1.000
_cell.length_c   1.000
_cell.angle_alpha   90.00
_cell.angle_beta   90.00
_cell.angle_gamma   90.00
#
_symmetry.space_group_name_H-M   'P 1'
#
loop_
_entity.id
_entity.type
_entity.pdbx_description
1 polymer ?
#
loop_
_entity_poly.entity_id
_entity_poly.type
_entity_poly.pdbx_seq_one_letter_code
_entity_poly.pdbx_strand_id
1 'polypeptide(L)'
;MKGILGRKAGMTTVFSEEGRAIPVTVVEIKPNVVLQVKTLANDGYKALKLGLEDRKVNKSIKPMIGEAKKANTNPKYFIHEIRDMDGFERGDLIKGNIFLNGTLVDVTGISKGKGFQGTIKRHNQSRGPMTHGSKSHRVAGSSGDIRGTVKRSKKMPGHMGHQKVTMQNLEIVAFDEKLNALLIRGSIPGPNKSFVVIREAIKNTGKVNNVIKLVDVKEVQIKNNLFEEGKKFGAKLTSTMTIEQMNQEIAQAKIKHENDLKEHQELLKRAEELKINKAKALKMSNQELKIEINKIEELIKLRSEKAKSEEKK
;
A
#
# COMPACT_ATOMS: atom_id res chain seq x y z
N MET A 1 -25.45 -1.13 20.36
CA MET A 1 -24.80 -1.52 19.08
C MET A 1 -24.22 -0.28 18.43
N LYS A 2 -22.98 -0.35 17.94
CA LYS A 2 -22.36 0.77 17.19
C LYS A 2 -22.64 0.65 15.69
N GLY A 3 -22.83 1.77 15.02
CA GLY A 3 -23.05 1.79 13.58
C GLY A 3 -22.77 3.15 12.96
N ILE A 4 -22.45 3.14 11.66
CA ILE A 4 -22.10 4.33 10.90
C ILE A 4 -22.48 4.17 9.42
N LEU A 5 -22.69 5.29 8.74
CA LEU A 5 -22.91 5.31 7.29
C LEU A 5 -21.62 5.71 6.60
N GLY A 6 -21.38 5.14 5.42
CA GLY A 6 -20.21 5.47 4.61
C GLY A 6 -20.46 5.32 3.13
N ARG A 7 -19.47 5.74 2.33
CA ARG A 7 -19.46 5.60 0.88
C ARG A 7 -18.28 4.75 0.46
N LYS A 8 -18.53 3.67 -0.27
CA LYS A 8 -17.46 2.81 -0.81
C LYS A 8 -16.64 3.61 -1.82
N ALA A 9 -15.39 3.94 -1.50
CA ALA A 9 -14.51 4.68 -2.40
C ALA A 9 -13.90 3.73 -3.46
N GLY A 10 -13.37 2.60 -3.01
CA GLY A 10 -12.71 1.63 -3.87
C GLY A 10 -12.10 0.48 -3.09
N MET A 11 -11.30 -0.34 -3.76
CA MET A 11 -10.54 -1.43 -3.15
C MET A 11 -9.06 -1.21 -3.41
N THR A 12 -8.23 -1.47 -2.40
CA THR A 12 -6.78 -1.34 -2.42
C THR A 12 -6.16 -2.49 -1.62
N THR A 13 -4.84 -2.58 -1.63
CA THR A 13 -4.09 -3.55 -0.82
C THR A 13 -3.17 -2.78 0.11
N VAL A 14 -3.16 -3.17 1.38
CA VAL A 14 -2.22 -2.66 2.39
C VAL A 14 -1.30 -3.78 2.86
N PHE A 15 -0.11 -3.42 3.31
CA PHE A 15 0.90 -4.38 3.75
C PHE A 15 1.05 -4.30 5.27
N SER A 16 1.08 -5.46 5.93
CA SER A 16 1.47 -5.52 7.34
C SER A 16 2.98 -5.53 7.49
N GLU A 17 3.47 -5.16 8.68
CA GLU A 17 4.90 -5.20 9.03
C GLU A 17 5.53 -6.61 8.84
N GLU A 18 4.71 -7.66 8.88
CA GLU A 18 5.13 -9.05 8.64
C GLU A 18 5.29 -9.38 7.13
N GLY A 19 5.09 -8.40 6.24
CA GLY A 19 5.17 -8.60 4.79
C GLY A 19 3.92 -9.22 4.16
N ARG A 20 2.80 -9.33 4.89
CA ARG A 20 1.55 -9.89 4.36
C ARG A 20 0.77 -8.84 3.59
N ALA A 21 0.32 -9.19 2.37
CA ALA A 21 -0.57 -8.37 1.57
C ALA A 21 -2.04 -8.59 1.99
N ILE A 22 -2.71 -7.52 2.43
CA ILE A 22 -4.08 -7.57 2.95
C ILE A 22 -4.99 -6.78 2.01
N PRO A 23 -5.94 -7.45 1.31
CA PRO A 23 -6.90 -6.75 0.48
C PRO A 23 -7.91 -6.02 1.36
N VAL A 24 -8.08 -4.72 1.12
CA VAL A 24 -8.99 -3.87 1.88
C VAL A 24 -9.94 -3.10 0.95
N THR A 25 -11.16 -2.88 1.42
CA THR A 25 -12.07 -1.91 0.83
C THR A 25 -11.99 -0.62 1.63
N VAL A 26 -11.79 0.50 0.91
CA VAL A 26 -11.77 1.85 1.48
C VAL A 26 -13.20 2.38 1.50
N VAL A 27 -13.68 2.73 2.69
CA VAL A 27 -14.98 3.40 2.88
C VAL A 27 -14.74 4.80 3.41
N GLU A 28 -15.16 5.80 2.64
CA GLU A 28 -15.17 7.20 3.05
C GLU A 28 -16.30 7.42 4.07
N ILE A 29 -15.96 7.91 5.26
CA ILE A 29 -16.87 8.20 6.35
C ILE A 29 -16.84 9.71 6.60
N LYS A 30 -17.66 10.46 5.86
CA LYS A 30 -17.93 11.85 6.21
C LYS A 30 -18.64 11.89 7.59
N PRO A 31 -18.52 12.99 8.34
CA PRO A 31 -19.22 13.14 9.62
C PRO A 31 -20.72 12.86 9.46
N ASN A 32 -21.21 11.85 10.17
CA ASN A 32 -22.61 11.46 10.15
C ASN A 32 -23.38 12.30 11.16
N VAL A 33 -24.46 12.94 10.70
CA VAL A 33 -25.28 13.78 11.58
C VAL A 33 -26.45 12.96 12.12
N VAL A 34 -26.72 13.07 13.41
CA VAL A 34 -27.92 12.51 14.03
C VAL A 34 -29.14 13.37 13.67
N LEU A 35 -30.04 12.84 12.85
CA LEU A 35 -31.27 13.53 12.44
C LEU A 35 -32.40 13.36 13.45
N GLN A 36 -32.55 12.15 13.99
CA GLN A 36 -33.61 11.84 14.95
C GLN A 36 -33.16 10.72 15.88
N VAL A 37 -33.40 10.92 17.17
CA VAL A 37 -33.33 9.88 18.20
C VAL A 37 -34.73 9.31 18.36
N LYS A 38 -34.89 7.99 18.14
CA LYS A 38 -36.16 7.27 18.31
C LYS A 38 -36.17 6.56 19.66
N THR A 39 -37.32 6.64 20.33
CA THR A 39 -37.50 6.08 21.67
C THR A 39 -38.68 5.11 21.70
N LEU A 40 -38.67 4.17 22.66
CA LEU A 40 -39.74 3.20 22.82
C LEU A 40 -41.11 3.86 23.02
N ALA A 41 -41.18 4.94 23.79
CA ALA A 41 -42.44 5.63 24.11
C ALA A 41 -43.08 6.31 22.87
N ASN A 42 -42.29 6.93 22.00
CA ASN A 42 -42.81 7.68 20.86
C ASN A 42 -42.91 6.84 19.57
N ASP A 43 -41.95 5.96 19.32
CA ASP A 43 -41.78 5.27 18.03
C ASP A 43 -41.97 3.75 18.12
N GLY A 44 -42.10 3.17 19.33
CA GLY A 44 -42.26 1.73 19.55
C GLY A 44 -40.97 0.91 19.46
N TYR A 45 -39.82 1.53 19.17
CA TYR A 45 -38.49 0.91 19.18
C TYR A 45 -37.39 1.95 19.36
N LYS A 46 -36.20 1.48 19.77
CA LYS A 46 -35.02 2.32 19.97
C LYS A 46 -34.13 2.32 18.73
N ALA A 47 -33.87 3.49 18.17
CA ALA A 47 -32.97 3.64 17.03
C ALA A 47 -32.43 5.06 16.87
N LEU A 48 -31.29 5.16 16.22
CA LEU A 48 -30.69 6.42 15.82
C LEU A 48 -30.82 6.57 14.30
N LYS A 49 -31.47 7.64 13.84
CA LYS A 49 -31.56 7.97 12.43
C LYS A 49 -30.38 8.86 12.04
N LEU A 50 -29.48 8.31 11.24
CA LEU A 50 -28.26 8.99 10.78
C LEU A 50 -28.42 9.48 9.35
N GLY A 51 -27.74 10.58 9.06
CA GLY A 51 -27.66 11.16 7.73
C GLY A 51 -26.23 11.43 7.27
N LEU A 52 -25.94 11.04 6.03
CA LEU A 52 -24.66 11.16 5.35
C LEU A 52 -24.79 11.96 4.05
N GLU A 53 -23.79 12.79 3.79
CA GLU A 53 -23.60 13.61 2.58
C GLU A 53 -24.67 14.69 2.35
N ASP A 54 -24.25 15.95 2.25
CA ASP A 54 -25.15 17.09 2.12
C ASP A 54 -25.79 17.15 0.74
N ARG A 55 -27.11 17.37 0.73
CA ARG A 55 -27.92 17.65 -0.45
C ARG A 55 -28.34 19.10 -0.46
N LYS A 56 -28.22 19.75 -1.63
CA LYS A 56 -28.64 21.14 -1.82
C LYS A 56 -30.13 21.30 -1.45
N VAL A 57 -30.44 22.35 -0.69
CA VAL A 57 -31.81 22.65 -0.22
C VAL A 57 -32.78 22.77 -1.40
N ASN A 58 -32.39 23.46 -2.47
CA ASN A 58 -33.24 23.64 -3.67
C ASN A 58 -33.54 22.34 -4.42
N LYS A 59 -32.73 21.29 -4.22
CA LYS A 59 -32.96 19.96 -4.81
C LYS A 59 -33.63 19.00 -3.83
N SER A 60 -34.11 19.48 -2.69
CA SER A 60 -34.65 18.68 -1.59
C SER A 60 -36.15 18.88 -1.44
N ILE A 61 -36.85 17.82 -1.04
CA ILE A 61 -38.29 17.89 -0.77
C ILE A 61 -38.56 18.54 0.60
N LYS A 62 -39.70 19.23 0.75
CA LYS A 62 -40.08 19.95 1.98
C LYS A 62 -39.96 19.12 3.27
N PRO A 63 -40.39 17.83 3.32
CA PRO A 63 -40.26 17.03 4.54
C PRO A 63 -38.81 16.80 4.97
N MET A 64 -37.93 16.53 4.01
CA MET A 64 -36.51 16.30 4.27
C MET A 64 -35.80 17.57 4.77
N ILE A 65 -36.23 18.73 4.27
CA ILE A 65 -35.77 20.04 4.77
C ILE A 65 -36.28 20.27 6.20
N GLY A 66 -37.56 19.98 6.47
CA GLY A 66 -38.13 20.13 7.81
C GLY A 66 -37.45 19.24 8.84
N GLU A 67 -37.14 17.99 8.48
CA GLU A 67 -36.39 17.07 9.33
C GLU A 67 -34.97 17.58 9.61
N ALA A 68 -34.24 17.98 8.56
CA ALA A 68 -32.87 18.47 8.72
C ALA A 68 -32.79 19.77 9.54
N LYS A 69 -33.80 20.66 9.40
CA LYS A 69 -33.93 21.87 10.23
C LYS A 69 -34.06 21.56 11.72
N LYS A 70 -34.79 20.50 12.10
CA LYS A 70 -34.92 20.09 13.51
C LYS A 70 -33.59 19.64 14.12
N ALA A 71 -32.65 19.21 13.30
CA ALA A 71 -31.30 18.80 13.70
C ALA A 71 -30.23 19.85 13.37
N ASN A 72 -30.63 21.08 12.99
CA ASN A 72 -29.74 22.18 12.61
C ASN A 72 -28.71 21.81 11.52
N THR A 73 -29.11 20.98 10.55
CA THR A 73 -28.24 20.49 9.46
C THR A 73 -28.87 20.74 8.10
N ASN A 74 -28.03 20.69 7.05
CA ASN A 74 -28.48 20.53 5.68
C ASN A 74 -29.22 19.19 5.47
N PRO A 75 -30.15 19.12 4.49
CA PRO A 75 -30.74 17.86 4.05
C PRO A 75 -29.65 16.88 3.60
N LYS A 76 -29.84 15.58 3.85
CA LYS A 76 -28.84 14.55 3.54
C LYS A 76 -29.25 13.67 2.36
N TYR A 77 -28.28 13.11 1.64
CA TYR A 77 -28.52 12.19 0.52
C TYR A 77 -28.85 10.78 1.00
N PHE A 78 -28.10 10.30 1.98
CA PHE A 78 -28.23 8.93 2.48
C PHE A 78 -28.65 8.95 3.93
N ILE A 79 -29.81 8.38 4.21
CA ILE A 79 -30.40 8.36 5.54
C ILE A 79 -30.71 6.91 5.90
N HIS A 80 -30.26 6.48 7.07
CA HIS A 80 -30.56 5.14 7.57
C HIS A 80 -30.70 5.12 9.08
N GLU A 81 -31.50 4.16 9.56
CA GLU A 81 -31.67 3.92 10.99
C GLU A 81 -30.73 2.82 11.46
N ILE A 82 -30.16 3.03 12.64
CA ILE A 82 -29.33 2.05 13.35
C ILE A 82 -30.05 1.74 14.65
N ARG A 83 -30.49 0.49 14.81
CA ARG A 83 -31.22 0.04 16.00
C ARG A 83 -30.29 -0.07 17.19
N ASP A 84 -30.85 0.15 18.38
CA ASP A 84 -30.19 -0.07 19.67
C ASP A 84 -28.85 0.68 19.81
N MET A 85 -28.79 1.89 19.23
CA MET A 85 -27.65 2.80 19.31
C MET A 85 -28.05 4.02 20.15
N ASP A 86 -27.29 4.25 21.22
CA ASP A 86 -27.64 5.16 22.31
C ASP A 86 -26.49 6.11 22.65
N GLY A 87 -26.78 7.12 23.49
CA GLY A 87 -25.77 8.05 23.99
C GLY A 87 -25.45 9.21 23.03
N PHE A 88 -26.35 9.50 22.10
CA PHE A 88 -26.24 10.62 21.17
C PHE A 88 -27.52 11.46 21.19
N GLU A 89 -27.34 12.75 21.04
CA GLU A 89 -28.41 13.73 20.91
C GLU A 89 -28.62 14.12 19.45
N ARG A 90 -29.75 14.77 19.18
CA ARG A 90 -30.05 15.25 17.83
C ARG A 90 -29.08 16.37 17.47
N GLY A 91 -28.45 16.26 16.30
CA GLY A 91 -27.46 17.22 15.81
C GLY A 91 -26.02 16.76 16.01
N ASP A 92 -25.78 15.71 16.80
CA ASP A 92 -24.45 15.20 17.05
C ASP A 92 -23.75 14.69 15.79
N LEU A 93 -22.43 14.83 15.78
CA LEU A 93 -21.54 14.38 14.71
C LEU A 93 -20.82 13.08 15.09
N ILE A 94 -21.08 12.02 14.34
CA ILE A 94 -20.46 10.71 14.53
C ILE A 94 -19.38 10.49 13.48
N LYS A 95 -18.14 10.30 13.94
CA LYS A 95 -16.96 10.00 13.11
C LYS A 95 -16.66 8.50 13.08
N GLY A 96 -15.80 8.09 12.14
CA GLY A 96 -15.37 6.69 11.97
C GLY A 96 -14.62 6.07 13.15
N ASN A 97 -14.04 6.88 14.04
CA ASN A 97 -13.33 6.45 15.25
C ASN A 97 -14.24 5.79 16.31
N ILE A 98 -15.54 5.63 16.04
CA ILE A 98 -16.44 4.86 16.91
C ILE A 98 -16.06 3.35 16.95
N PHE A 99 -15.41 2.86 15.90
CA PHE A 99 -14.90 1.50 15.81
C PHE A 99 -13.40 1.45 16.14
N LEU A 100 -13.04 0.50 16.99
CA LEU A 100 -11.64 0.22 17.30
C LEU A 100 -11.04 -0.65 16.18
N ASN A 101 -9.75 -0.50 15.92
CA ASN A 101 -9.03 -1.37 14.98
C ASN A 101 -9.07 -2.82 15.47
N GLY A 102 -9.22 -3.78 14.55
CA GLY A 102 -9.38 -5.21 14.86
C GLY A 102 -10.82 -5.63 15.20
N THR A 103 -11.77 -4.69 15.33
CA THR A 103 -13.18 -5.02 15.56
C THR A 103 -13.83 -5.65 14.33
N LEU A 104 -14.78 -6.56 14.58
CA LEU A 104 -15.59 -7.17 13.52
C LEU A 104 -16.87 -6.37 13.27
N VAL A 105 -17.18 -6.17 11.99
CA VAL A 105 -18.35 -5.42 11.51
C VAL A 105 -19.12 -6.18 10.44
N ASP A 106 -20.41 -5.91 10.38
CA ASP A 106 -21.30 -6.28 9.29
C ASP A 106 -21.50 -5.08 8.38
N VAL A 107 -21.29 -5.27 7.07
CA VAL A 107 -21.49 -4.21 6.07
C VAL A 107 -22.65 -4.54 5.17
N THR A 108 -23.63 -3.64 5.18
CA THR A 108 -24.85 -3.74 4.37
C THR A 108 -24.81 -2.74 3.22
N GLY A 109 -25.15 -3.18 2.02
CA GLY A 109 -25.20 -2.31 0.84
C GLY A 109 -26.09 -2.87 -0.27
N ILE A 110 -26.29 -2.07 -1.31
CA ILE A 110 -26.99 -2.50 -2.51
C ILE A 110 -25.97 -3.16 -3.44
N SER A 111 -26.15 -4.46 -3.71
CA SER A 111 -25.27 -5.23 -4.60
C SER A 111 -25.24 -4.67 -6.03
N LYS A 112 -24.11 -4.89 -6.73
CA LYS A 112 -23.95 -4.46 -8.12
C LYS A 112 -25.02 -5.12 -9.01
N GLY A 113 -25.81 -4.28 -9.69
CA GLY A 113 -26.81 -4.74 -10.66
C GLY A 113 -26.15 -5.45 -11.84
N LYS A 114 -26.75 -6.55 -12.28
CA LYS A 114 -26.32 -7.31 -13.46
C LYS A 114 -27.41 -7.38 -14.53
N GLY A 115 -28.59 -6.77 -14.34
CA GLY A 115 -29.70 -6.83 -15.29
C GLY A 115 -30.37 -8.21 -15.33
N PHE A 116 -31.07 -8.52 -16.42
CA PHE A 116 -31.69 -9.83 -16.64
C PHE A 116 -30.62 -10.89 -16.91
N GLN A 117 -30.64 -11.98 -16.15
CA GLN A 117 -29.66 -13.05 -16.25
C GLN A 117 -30.33 -14.40 -16.45
N GLY A 118 -29.69 -15.25 -17.27
CA GLY A 118 -30.09 -16.65 -17.46
C GLY A 118 -29.87 -17.50 -16.21
N THR A 119 -30.43 -18.72 -16.21
CA THR A 119 -30.37 -19.63 -15.05
C THR A 119 -28.96 -20.01 -14.64
N ILE A 120 -28.06 -20.20 -15.61
CA ILE A 120 -26.65 -20.57 -15.35
C ILE A 120 -25.97 -19.48 -14.50
N LYS A 121 -26.02 -18.21 -14.92
CA LYS A 121 -25.32 -17.13 -14.22
C LYS A 121 -26.04 -16.68 -12.94
N ARG A 122 -27.37 -16.78 -12.89
CA ARG A 122 -28.17 -16.36 -11.74
C ARG A 122 -28.17 -17.39 -10.61
N HIS A 123 -28.22 -18.67 -10.97
CA HIS A 123 -28.48 -19.79 -10.04
C HIS A 123 -27.44 -20.90 -10.09
N ASN A 124 -26.35 -20.73 -10.85
CA ASN A 124 -25.28 -21.71 -11.02
C ASN A 124 -25.77 -23.09 -11.51
N GLN A 125 -26.83 -23.12 -12.33
CA GLN A 125 -27.29 -24.35 -12.97
C GLN A 125 -26.31 -24.81 -14.05
N SER A 126 -26.25 -26.12 -14.29
CA SER A 126 -25.43 -26.70 -15.36
C SER A 126 -25.96 -26.32 -16.74
N ARG A 127 -25.06 -26.28 -17.73
CA ARG A 127 -25.41 -26.19 -19.15
C ARG A 127 -25.74 -27.58 -19.72
N GLY A 128 -26.47 -27.63 -20.82
CA GLY A 128 -26.65 -28.85 -21.61
C GLY A 128 -25.42 -29.23 -22.43
N PRO A 129 -25.39 -30.43 -23.02
CA PRO A 129 -24.30 -30.89 -23.88
C PRO A 129 -24.16 -30.02 -25.13
N MET A 130 -22.93 -29.79 -25.59
CA MET A 130 -22.61 -28.97 -26.77
C MET A 130 -22.51 -29.78 -28.07
N THR A 131 -22.29 -31.08 -27.99
CA THR A 131 -22.11 -31.99 -29.13
C THR A 131 -23.34 -32.90 -29.33
N HIS A 132 -23.25 -33.85 -30.27
CA HIS A 132 -24.27 -34.87 -30.55
C HIS A 132 -25.68 -34.31 -30.85
N GLY A 133 -25.77 -33.25 -31.67
CA GLY A 133 -27.04 -32.73 -32.19
C GLY A 133 -27.93 -31.99 -31.17
N SER A 134 -27.43 -31.73 -29.97
CA SER A 134 -28.16 -30.97 -28.94
C SER A 134 -28.45 -29.54 -29.42
N LYS A 135 -29.71 -29.09 -29.28
CA LYS A 135 -30.13 -27.69 -29.52
C LYS A 135 -30.28 -26.88 -28.22
N SER A 136 -30.16 -27.54 -27.08
CA SER A 136 -30.53 -27.01 -25.76
C SER A 136 -29.30 -26.81 -24.87
N HIS A 137 -28.43 -25.88 -25.25
CA HIS A 137 -27.16 -25.68 -24.54
C HIS A 137 -27.29 -24.86 -23.27
N ARG A 138 -28.08 -23.78 -23.28
CA ARG A 138 -28.14 -22.80 -22.17
C ARG A 138 -29.57 -22.52 -21.69
N VAL A 139 -30.46 -23.49 -21.90
CA VAL A 139 -31.86 -23.43 -21.48
C VAL A 139 -32.02 -23.78 -19.99
N ALA A 140 -33.15 -23.41 -19.40
CA ALA A 140 -33.45 -23.65 -17.98
C ALA A 140 -33.76 -25.12 -17.63
N GLY A 141 -34.01 -25.97 -18.62
CA GLY A 141 -34.43 -27.35 -18.44
C GLY A 141 -35.89 -27.47 -17.96
N SER A 142 -36.22 -28.60 -17.33
CA SER A 142 -37.59 -28.85 -16.88
C SER A 142 -38.04 -27.92 -15.74
N SER A 143 -39.28 -27.47 -15.85
CA SER A 143 -39.93 -26.55 -14.90
C SER A 143 -40.73 -27.25 -13.80
N GLY A 144 -41.00 -28.55 -13.93
CA GLY A 144 -41.82 -29.31 -12.98
C GLY A 144 -42.07 -30.76 -13.40
N ASP A 145 -42.90 -31.44 -12.62
CA ASP A 145 -43.42 -32.78 -12.89
C ASP A 145 -44.73 -32.70 -13.71
N ILE A 146 -45.32 -33.85 -14.03
CA ILE A 146 -46.55 -33.96 -14.84
C ILE A 146 -47.80 -33.38 -14.15
N ARG A 147 -47.72 -33.03 -12.85
CA ARG A 147 -48.84 -32.47 -12.06
C ARG A 147 -49.21 -31.02 -12.44
N GLY A 148 -48.67 -30.51 -13.56
CA GLY A 148 -49.16 -29.31 -14.26
C GLY A 148 -48.88 -27.97 -13.59
N THR A 149 -48.19 -27.94 -12.43
CA THR A 149 -47.96 -26.70 -11.69
C THR A 149 -46.48 -26.49 -11.38
N VAL A 150 -45.95 -25.32 -11.76
CA VAL A 150 -44.59 -24.91 -11.38
C VAL A 150 -44.60 -24.50 -9.90
N LYS A 151 -43.78 -25.16 -9.08
CA LYS A 151 -43.68 -24.83 -7.65
C LYS A 151 -43.14 -23.41 -7.45
N ARG A 152 -43.68 -22.70 -6.46
CA ARG A 152 -43.18 -21.38 -6.04
C ARG A 152 -41.70 -21.48 -5.67
N SER A 153 -40.95 -20.40 -5.92
CA SER A 153 -39.50 -20.32 -5.71
C SER A 153 -38.64 -21.23 -6.60
N LYS A 154 -39.22 -21.83 -7.66
CA LYS A 154 -38.43 -22.51 -8.70
C LYS A 154 -37.46 -21.51 -9.35
N LYS A 155 -36.19 -21.89 -9.39
CA LYS A 155 -35.08 -21.05 -9.85
C LYS A 155 -35.12 -20.88 -11.38
N MET A 156 -35.65 -19.75 -11.83
CA MET A 156 -35.78 -19.36 -13.25
C MET A 156 -34.93 -18.12 -13.59
N PRO A 157 -34.73 -17.79 -14.89
CA PRO A 157 -34.09 -16.54 -15.31
C PRO A 157 -34.76 -15.30 -14.71
N GLY A 158 -34.04 -14.19 -14.63
CA GLY A 158 -34.60 -12.95 -14.11
C GLY A 158 -33.56 -11.92 -13.72
N HIS A 159 -34.01 -10.80 -13.16
CA HIS A 159 -33.14 -9.74 -12.69
C HIS A 159 -32.19 -10.23 -11.57
N MET A 160 -30.91 -9.91 -11.70
CA MET A 160 -29.86 -10.28 -10.76
C MET A 160 -29.12 -9.04 -10.25
N GLY A 161 -28.84 -8.99 -8.95
CA GLY A 161 -28.21 -7.83 -8.30
C GLY A 161 -29.21 -6.71 -8.00
N HIS A 162 -28.70 -5.55 -7.61
CA HIS A 162 -29.51 -4.42 -7.10
C HIS A 162 -30.40 -4.83 -5.91
N GLN A 163 -29.90 -5.77 -5.10
CA GLN A 163 -30.56 -6.23 -3.88
C GLN A 163 -29.74 -5.82 -2.67
N LYS A 164 -30.42 -5.57 -1.54
CA LYS A 164 -29.78 -5.33 -0.25
C LYS A 164 -29.11 -6.61 0.23
N VAL A 165 -27.79 -6.55 0.42
CA VAL A 165 -26.97 -7.69 0.87
C VAL A 165 -26.14 -7.24 2.06
N THR A 166 -25.98 -8.14 3.03
CA THR A 166 -25.10 -7.93 4.19
C THR A 166 -23.95 -8.91 4.13
N MET A 167 -22.72 -8.39 4.13
CA MET A 167 -21.51 -9.19 4.36
C MET A 167 -21.18 -9.10 5.84
N GLN A 168 -20.98 -10.25 6.48
CA GLN A 168 -20.82 -10.34 7.93
C GLN A 168 -19.38 -10.61 8.33
N ASN A 169 -19.04 -10.28 9.57
CA ASN A 169 -17.75 -10.60 10.20
C ASN A 169 -16.53 -10.09 9.40
N LEU A 170 -16.63 -8.89 8.83
CA LEU A 170 -15.51 -8.22 8.20
C LEU A 170 -14.68 -7.51 9.26
N GLU A 171 -13.37 -7.50 9.11
CA GLU A 171 -12.46 -6.92 10.10
C GLU A 171 -12.08 -5.48 9.72
N ILE A 172 -12.10 -4.57 10.68
CA ILE A 172 -11.55 -3.23 10.50
C ILE A 172 -10.04 -3.29 10.69
N VAL A 173 -9.31 -2.92 9.65
CA VAL A 173 -7.84 -2.92 9.66
C VAL A 173 -7.31 -1.64 10.30
N ALA A 174 -7.80 -0.49 9.82
CA ALA A 174 -7.42 0.82 10.36
C ALA A 174 -8.47 1.88 10.02
N PHE A 175 -8.48 2.96 10.79
CA PHE A 175 -9.16 4.20 10.48
C PHE A 175 -8.13 5.31 10.26
N ASP A 176 -8.22 6.01 9.13
CA ASP A 176 -7.41 7.19 8.82
C ASP A 176 -8.23 8.45 9.10
N GLU A 177 -7.83 9.21 10.12
CA GLU A 177 -8.50 10.45 10.52
C GLU A 177 -8.31 11.58 9.51
N LYS A 178 -7.19 11.62 8.77
CA LYS A 178 -6.90 12.70 7.81
C LYS A 178 -7.80 12.58 6.58
N LEU A 179 -7.96 11.36 6.10
CA LEU A 179 -8.81 11.06 4.93
C LEU A 179 -10.26 10.75 5.31
N ASN A 180 -10.58 10.68 6.60
CA ASN A 180 -11.85 10.17 7.13
C ASN A 180 -12.24 8.84 6.47
N ALA A 181 -11.28 7.92 6.37
CA ALA A 181 -11.42 6.67 5.63
C ALA A 181 -11.29 5.46 6.56
N LEU A 182 -12.23 4.54 6.45
CA LEU A 182 -12.20 3.27 7.16
C LEU A 182 -11.76 2.16 6.21
N LEU A 183 -10.73 1.42 6.62
CA LEU A 183 -10.19 0.28 5.88
C LEU A 183 -10.81 -1.00 6.45
N ILE A 184 -11.61 -1.66 5.62
CA ILE A 184 -12.28 -2.92 5.99
C ILE A 184 -11.66 -4.05 5.16
N ARG A 185 -11.26 -5.14 5.82
CA ARG A 185 -10.67 -6.30 5.16
C ARG A 185 -11.65 -6.96 4.20
N GLY A 186 -11.17 -7.25 2.99
CA GLY A 186 -11.90 -7.97 1.97
C GLY A 186 -12.84 -7.10 1.15
N SER A 187 -13.90 -7.72 0.62
CA SER A 187 -14.85 -7.08 -0.30
C SER A 187 -16.17 -6.72 0.37
N ILE A 188 -16.72 -5.57 -0.04
CA ILE A 188 -18.00 -5.03 0.45
C ILE A 188 -19.04 -5.00 -0.68
N PRO A 189 -20.34 -5.23 -0.39
CA PRO A 189 -21.40 -5.19 -1.38
C PRO A 189 -21.49 -3.83 -2.08
N GLY A 190 -21.76 -3.88 -3.39
CA GLY A 190 -22.09 -2.72 -4.20
C GLY A 190 -20.95 -2.17 -5.06
N PRO A 191 -21.29 -1.32 -6.05
CA PRO A 191 -20.31 -0.68 -6.93
C PRO A 191 -19.52 0.40 -6.18
N ASN A 192 -18.44 0.90 -6.79
CA ASN A 192 -17.73 2.07 -6.27
C ASN A 192 -18.69 3.26 -6.21
N LYS A 193 -18.46 4.16 -5.25
CA LYS A 193 -19.30 5.32 -4.90
C LYS A 193 -20.69 4.99 -4.34
N SER A 194 -21.02 3.73 -4.08
CA SER A 194 -22.28 3.35 -3.43
C SER A 194 -22.25 3.61 -1.93
N PHE A 195 -23.42 3.85 -1.36
CA PHE A 195 -23.58 3.99 0.07
C PHE A 195 -23.65 2.63 0.75
N VAL A 196 -23.04 2.55 1.92
CA VAL A 196 -22.99 1.36 2.76
C VAL A 196 -23.31 1.73 4.20
N VAL A 197 -23.93 0.78 4.90
CA VAL A 197 -24.21 0.87 6.33
C VAL A 197 -23.29 -0.12 7.01
N ILE A 198 -22.45 0.37 7.91
CA ILE A 198 -21.51 -0.44 8.67
C ILE A 198 -22.04 -0.50 10.09
N ARG A 199 -22.16 -1.70 10.65
CA ARG A 199 -22.63 -1.92 12.01
C ARG A 199 -21.72 -2.94 12.68
N GLU A 200 -21.72 -2.94 14.00
CA GLU A 200 -21.08 -3.99 14.77
C GLU A 200 -21.59 -5.39 14.37
N ALA A 201 -20.70 -6.39 14.40
CA ALA A 201 -21.05 -7.75 14.00
C ALA A 201 -22.09 -8.38 14.95
N ILE A 202 -23.16 -8.92 14.36
CA ILE A 202 -24.22 -9.59 15.14
C ILE A 202 -23.76 -10.96 15.66
N LYS A 203 -22.97 -11.69 14.88
CA LYS A 203 -22.60 -13.08 15.20
C LYS A 203 -21.40 -13.19 16.15
N ASN A 204 -20.50 -12.21 16.12
CA ASN A 204 -19.26 -12.18 16.89
C ASN A 204 -19.14 -10.86 17.68
N THR A 205 -20.18 -10.52 18.44
CA THR A 205 -20.25 -9.26 19.19
C THR A 205 -19.12 -9.17 20.22
N GLY A 206 -18.46 -8.01 20.30
CA GLY A 206 -17.37 -7.76 21.25
C GLY A 206 -16.03 -8.46 20.94
N LYS A 207 -15.93 -9.28 19.89
CA LYS A 207 -14.66 -9.88 19.49
C LYS A 207 -13.77 -8.84 18.81
N VAL A 208 -12.61 -8.61 19.40
CA VAL A 208 -11.54 -7.77 18.84
C VAL A 208 -10.38 -8.69 18.47
N ASN A 209 -10.03 -8.72 17.20
CA ASN A 209 -8.84 -9.41 16.74
C ASN A 209 -7.60 -8.57 17.03
N ASN A 210 -6.43 -9.20 16.99
CA ASN A 210 -5.16 -8.51 17.16
C ASN A 210 -5.01 -7.40 16.12
N VAL A 211 -4.66 -6.20 16.58
CA VAL A 211 -4.49 -5.03 15.72
C VAL A 211 -3.34 -5.29 14.75
N ILE A 212 -3.62 -5.21 13.46
CA ILE A 212 -2.63 -5.37 12.41
C ILE A 212 -1.82 -4.07 12.31
N LYS A 213 -0.52 -4.16 12.57
CA LYS A 213 0.40 -3.03 12.33
C LYS A 213 0.66 -2.89 10.83
N LEU A 214 0.37 -1.70 10.30
CA LEU A 214 0.54 -1.38 8.89
C LEU A 214 1.90 -0.75 8.65
N VAL A 215 2.50 -1.08 7.50
CA VAL A 215 3.76 -0.50 7.06
C VAL A 215 3.52 0.94 6.59
N ASP A 216 4.30 1.90 7.10
CA ASP A 216 4.39 3.22 6.49
C ASP A 216 5.29 3.18 5.26
N VAL A 217 4.70 3.40 4.09
CA VAL A 217 5.39 3.37 2.80
C VAL A 217 6.50 4.43 2.74
N LYS A 218 6.31 5.60 3.36
CA LYS A 218 7.31 6.67 3.34
C LYS A 218 8.56 6.27 4.11
N GLU A 219 8.37 5.67 5.28
CA GLU A 219 9.48 5.18 6.09
C GLU A 219 10.26 4.08 5.37
N VAL A 220 9.56 3.15 4.70
CA VAL A 220 10.21 2.09 3.91
C VAL A 220 11.00 2.66 2.75
N GLN A 221 10.48 3.66 2.04
CA GLN A 221 11.22 4.32 0.96
C GLN A 221 12.51 5.00 1.48
N ILE A 222 12.44 5.68 2.62
CA ILE A 222 13.61 6.28 3.26
C ILE A 222 14.63 5.19 3.62
N LYS A 223 14.19 4.10 4.26
CA LYS A 223 15.07 2.96 4.58
C LYS A 223 15.72 2.36 3.35
N ASN A 224 14.98 2.21 2.24
CA ASN A 224 15.52 1.70 0.99
C ASN A 224 16.59 2.64 0.40
N ASN A 225 16.35 3.95 0.39
CA ASN A 225 17.32 4.94 -0.08
C ASN A 225 18.60 4.91 0.80
N LEU A 226 18.46 4.81 2.11
CA LEU A 226 19.58 4.67 3.03
C LEU A 226 20.35 3.37 2.80
N PHE A 227 19.66 2.28 2.46
CA PHE A 227 20.29 1.02 2.10
C PHE A 227 21.14 1.14 0.82
N GLU A 228 20.64 1.84 -0.19
CA GLU A 228 21.39 2.13 -1.42
C GLU A 228 22.61 3.02 -1.15
N GLU A 229 22.46 4.05 -0.30
CA GLU A 229 23.60 4.87 0.14
C GLU A 229 24.64 4.04 0.89
N GLY A 230 24.22 3.24 1.87
CA GLY A 230 25.14 2.40 2.63
C GLY A 230 25.88 1.39 1.78
N LYS A 231 25.24 0.83 0.74
CA LYS A 231 25.88 -0.09 -0.20
C LYS A 231 27.05 0.57 -0.96
N LYS A 232 26.98 1.87 -1.25
CA LYS A 232 28.07 2.61 -1.91
C LYS A 232 29.32 2.71 -1.04
N PHE A 233 29.15 2.79 0.28
CA PHE A 233 30.23 2.96 1.25
C PHE A 233 30.59 1.66 2.01
N GLY A 234 29.98 0.52 1.65
CA GLY A 234 30.23 -0.77 2.30
C GLY A 234 29.70 -0.88 3.74
N ALA A 235 28.69 -0.07 4.11
CA ALA A 235 28.07 -0.12 5.44
C ALA A 235 27.28 -1.43 5.64
N LYS A 236 27.39 -2.04 6.84
CA LYS A 236 26.70 -3.30 7.19
C LYS A 236 25.30 -3.03 7.74
N LEU A 237 24.40 -2.57 6.88
CA LEU A 237 23.03 -2.26 7.27
C LEU A 237 22.18 -3.54 7.41
N THR A 238 21.37 -3.62 8.47
CA THR A 238 20.37 -4.68 8.67
C THR A 238 18.95 -4.13 8.60
N SER A 239 17.98 -4.93 8.16
CA SER A 239 16.58 -4.50 7.94
C SER A 239 15.84 -4.11 9.22
N THR A 240 16.32 -4.55 10.37
CA THR A 240 15.76 -4.25 11.69
C THR A 240 16.23 -2.91 12.27
N MET A 241 17.25 -2.28 11.69
CA MET A 241 17.77 -1.01 12.17
C MET A 241 16.77 0.14 11.99
N THR A 242 16.79 1.05 12.96
CA THR A 242 16.04 2.32 12.87
C THR A 242 16.72 3.26 11.89
N ILE A 243 15.97 4.24 11.36
CA ILE A 243 16.48 5.22 10.39
C ILE A 243 17.70 5.97 10.95
N GLU A 244 17.68 6.30 12.24
CA GLU A 244 18.79 7.00 12.91
C GLU A 244 20.04 6.14 13.00
N GLN A 245 19.90 4.87 13.38
CA GLN A 245 21.01 3.90 13.43
C GLN A 245 21.64 3.72 12.04
N MET A 246 20.81 3.58 11.00
CA MET A 246 21.28 3.47 9.62
C MET A 246 22.10 4.71 9.21
N ASN A 247 21.62 5.91 9.53
CA ASN A 247 22.32 7.16 9.23
C ASN A 247 23.69 7.25 9.94
N GLN A 248 23.75 6.87 11.22
CA GLN A 248 25.00 6.87 11.98
C GLN A 248 26.02 5.90 11.38
N GLU A 249 25.59 4.71 10.99
CA GLU A 249 26.48 3.69 10.43
C GLU A 249 26.96 4.05 9.02
N ILE A 250 26.09 4.66 8.21
CA ILE A 250 26.47 5.25 6.92
C ILE A 250 27.48 6.38 7.12
N ALA A 251 27.31 7.24 8.12
CA ALA A 251 28.25 8.32 8.41
C ALA A 251 29.63 7.77 8.79
N GLN A 252 29.68 6.73 9.64
CA GLN A 252 30.94 6.05 9.99
C GLN A 252 31.60 5.40 8.78
N ALA A 253 30.83 4.75 7.92
CA ALA A 253 31.35 4.14 6.68
C ALA A 253 31.87 5.20 5.70
N LYS A 254 31.20 6.36 5.56
CA LYS A 254 31.66 7.49 4.76
C LYS A 254 33.00 8.03 5.27
N ILE A 255 33.15 8.23 6.58
CA ILE A 255 34.41 8.68 7.19
C ILE A 255 35.54 7.67 6.92
N LYS A 256 35.26 6.37 7.10
CA LYS A 256 36.24 5.32 6.84
C LYS A 256 36.68 5.31 5.37
N HIS A 257 35.73 5.37 4.44
CA HIS A 257 36.02 5.41 3.01
C HIS A 257 36.83 6.65 2.62
N GLU A 258 36.56 7.82 3.21
CA GLU A 258 37.33 9.04 2.95
C GLU A 258 38.77 8.92 3.45
N ASN A 259 38.98 8.31 4.62
CA ASN A 259 40.31 8.05 5.17
C ASN A 259 41.08 7.04 4.30
N ASP A 260 40.46 5.93 3.90
CA ASP A 260 41.06 4.92 3.02
C ASP A 260 41.48 5.53 1.67
N LEU A 261 40.68 6.46 1.12
CA LEU A 261 41.00 7.19 -0.11
C LEU A 261 42.21 8.11 0.07
N LYS A 262 42.30 8.83 1.19
CA LYS A 262 43.43 9.71 1.52
C LYS A 262 44.73 8.90 1.67
N GLU A 263 44.69 7.78 2.38
CA GLU A 263 45.83 6.87 2.51
C GLU A 263 46.28 6.33 1.16
N HIS A 264 45.34 5.90 0.31
CA HIS A 264 45.67 5.41 -1.03
C HIS A 264 46.30 6.52 -1.91
N GLN A 265 45.81 7.77 -1.82
CA GLN A 265 46.41 8.90 -2.55
C GLN A 265 47.82 9.21 -2.05
N GLU A 266 48.06 9.14 -0.75
CA GLU A 266 49.39 9.35 -0.18
C GLU A 266 50.38 8.26 -0.60
N LEU A 267 49.94 6.99 -0.61
CA LEU A 267 50.73 5.86 -1.10
C LEU A 267 51.09 6.02 -2.59
N LEU A 268 50.15 6.47 -3.42
CA LEU A 268 50.40 6.76 -4.83
C LEU A 268 51.48 7.84 -5.01
N LYS A 269 51.39 8.95 -4.26
CA LYS A 269 52.41 10.01 -4.28
C LYS A 269 53.78 9.49 -3.86
N ARG A 270 53.86 8.73 -2.76
CA ARG A 270 55.12 8.10 -2.33
C ARG A 270 55.69 7.14 -3.37
N ALA A 271 54.83 6.37 -4.04
CA ALA A 271 55.25 5.46 -5.12
C ALA A 271 55.77 6.22 -6.35
N GLU A 272 55.17 7.35 -6.70
CA GLU A 272 55.66 8.23 -7.78
C GLU A 272 57.00 8.88 -7.42
N GLU A 273 57.15 9.39 -6.20
CA GLU A 273 58.42 9.94 -5.71
C GLU A 273 59.55 8.90 -5.75
N LEU A 274 59.27 7.66 -5.31
CA LEU A 274 60.23 6.55 -5.39
C LEU A 274 60.62 6.23 -6.85
N LYS A 275 59.67 6.24 -7.79
CA LYS A 275 59.96 6.05 -9.22
C LYS A 275 60.87 7.16 -9.76
N ILE A 276 60.58 8.42 -9.42
CA ILE A 276 61.38 9.58 -9.83
C ILE A 276 62.80 9.47 -9.26
N ASN A 277 62.94 9.15 -7.98
CA ASN A 277 64.23 9.01 -7.32
C ASN A 277 65.05 7.86 -7.92
N LYS A 278 64.43 6.72 -8.21
CA LYS A 278 65.07 5.58 -8.88
C LYS A 278 65.54 5.94 -10.29
N ALA A 279 64.74 6.70 -11.05
CA ALA A 279 65.12 7.18 -12.38
C ALA A 279 66.29 8.19 -12.34
N LYS A 280 66.34 9.08 -11.34
CA LYS A 280 67.46 9.99 -11.11
C LYS A 280 68.75 9.22 -10.78
N ALA A 281 68.68 8.23 -9.90
CA ALA A 281 69.83 7.39 -9.54
C ALA A 281 70.40 6.63 -10.77
N LEU A 282 69.54 6.07 -11.61
CA LEU A 282 69.96 5.42 -12.86
C LEU A 282 70.59 6.39 -13.85
N LYS A 283 70.09 7.62 -13.96
CA LYS A 283 70.71 8.67 -14.80
C LYS A 283 72.11 9.05 -14.32
N MET A 284 72.29 9.21 -13.01
CA MET A 284 73.60 9.48 -12.40
C MET A 284 74.58 8.34 -12.66
N SER A 285 74.18 7.10 -12.41
CA SER A 285 75.01 5.91 -12.67
C SER A 285 75.38 5.78 -14.17
N ASN A 286 74.44 6.06 -15.08
CA ASN A 286 74.73 6.07 -16.52
C ASN A 286 75.68 7.21 -16.94
N GLN A 287 75.65 8.36 -16.25
CA GLN A 287 76.62 9.44 -16.47
C GLN A 287 78.01 9.05 -15.97
N GLU A 288 78.10 8.41 -14.80
CA GLU A 288 79.36 7.89 -14.25
C GLU A 288 79.99 6.87 -15.20
N LEU A 289 79.21 5.90 -15.69
CA LEU A 289 79.67 4.92 -16.67
C LEU A 289 80.15 5.56 -17.97
N LYS A 290 79.47 6.62 -18.46
CA LYS A 290 79.93 7.37 -19.63
C LYS A 290 81.27 8.07 -19.40
N ILE A 291 81.49 8.62 -18.21
CA ILE A 291 82.76 9.25 -17.84
C ILE A 291 83.88 8.20 -17.81
N GLU A 292 83.62 7.01 -17.27
CA GLU A 292 84.58 5.89 -17.28
C GLU A 292 84.90 5.39 -18.69
N ILE A 293 83.88 5.21 -19.54
CA ILE A 293 84.08 4.83 -20.95
C ILE A 293 84.96 5.86 -21.66
N ASN A 294 84.68 7.16 -21.51
CA ASN A 294 85.49 8.22 -22.12
C ASN A 294 86.95 8.18 -21.62
N LYS A 295 87.19 7.95 -20.33
CA LYS A 295 88.57 7.78 -19.80
C LYS A 295 89.27 6.57 -20.41
N ILE A 296 88.57 5.46 -20.60
CA ILE A 296 89.10 4.25 -21.24
C ILE A 296 89.43 4.53 -22.71
N GLU A 297 88.56 5.20 -23.45
CA GLU A 297 88.80 5.60 -24.84
C GLU A 297 90.00 6.56 -24.98
N GLU A 298 90.16 7.49 -24.04
CA GLU A 298 91.29 8.41 -23.97
C GLU A 298 92.61 7.67 -23.68
N LEU A 299 92.59 6.68 -22.77
CA LEU A 299 93.72 5.78 -22.53
C LEU A 299 94.07 4.92 -23.74
N ILE A 300 93.07 4.43 -24.49
CA ILE A 300 93.27 3.69 -25.74
C ILE A 300 93.92 4.58 -26.80
N LYS A 301 93.49 5.84 -26.94
CA LYS A 301 94.12 6.83 -27.83
C LYS A 301 95.59 7.05 -27.46
N LEU A 302 95.88 7.31 -26.19
CA LEU A 302 97.25 7.47 -25.68
C LEU A 302 98.13 6.24 -25.93
N ARG A 303 97.57 5.02 -25.79
CA ARG A 303 98.25 3.77 -26.15
C ARG A 303 98.51 3.65 -27.65
N SER A 304 97.53 4.02 -28.48
CA SER A 304 97.68 3.99 -29.94
C SER A 304 98.69 5.03 -30.47
N GLU A 305 98.80 6.18 -29.82
CA GLU A 305 99.80 7.20 -30.12
C GLU A 305 101.20 6.78 -29.66
N LYS A 306 101.31 6.11 -28.49
CA LYS A 306 102.56 5.46 -28.07
C LYS A 306 103.00 4.35 -29.03
N ALA A 307 102.09 3.48 -29.46
CA ALA A 307 102.39 2.42 -30.43
C ALA A 307 102.87 2.99 -31.78
N LYS A 308 102.25 4.08 -32.27
CA LYS A 308 102.72 4.79 -33.48
C LYS A 308 104.07 5.49 -33.33
N SER A 309 104.49 5.81 -32.10
CA SER A 309 105.81 6.38 -31.80
C SER A 309 106.91 5.32 -31.66
N GLU A 310 106.55 4.08 -31.32
CA GLU A 310 107.47 2.94 -31.23
C GLU A 310 107.71 2.26 -32.60
N GLU A 311 106.76 2.30 -33.54
CA GLU A 311 106.97 1.85 -34.94
C GLU A 311 107.86 2.79 -35.80
N LYS A 312 108.27 3.95 -35.26
CA LYS A 312 109.12 4.95 -35.94
C LYS A 312 110.60 4.95 -35.49
N LYS A 313 111.02 3.94 -34.73
CA LYS A 313 112.44 3.67 -34.39
C LYS A 313 112.86 2.33 -34.95
#